data_AF-A0A0H5RVV7-F1
#
_entry.id   AF-A0A0H5RVV7-F1
#
_cell.length_a   1.000
_cell.length_b   1.000
_cell.length_c   1.000
_cell.angle_alpha   90.00
_cell.angle_beta   90.00
_cell.angle_gamma   90.00
#
_symmetry.space_group_name_H-M   'P 1'
#
loop_
_entity.id
_entity.type
_entity.pdbx_description
1 polymer ?
#
loop_
_entity_poly.entity_id
_entity_poly.type
_entity_poly.pdbx_seq_one_letter_code
_entity_poly.pdbx_strand_id
1 'polypeptide(L)'
;VRESVKKSLLDEDQSQEVMYERIKNLLHAMARFNKFNSVVLGAFGCGIFGNDVDLVAAAFADTLSKVPLKNVYFAIPDDATFEKFRSAFLKTKSEREGQPSTTSKSYDTCSSAKN
;
A
#
# COMPACT_ATOMS: atom_id res chain seq x y z
N VAL A 1 19.84 29.26 -6.65
CA VAL A 1 19.98 27.86 -7.12
C VAL A 1 19.89 26.87 -5.96
N ARG A 2 20.76 26.92 -4.94
CA ARG A 2 20.73 25.96 -3.80
C ARG A 2 19.39 25.93 -3.02
N GLU A 3 18.82 27.09 -2.73
CA GLU A 3 17.55 27.17 -1.96
C GLU A 3 16.33 26.67 -2.75
N SER A 4 16.29 26.94 -4.06
CA SER A 4 15.20 26.52 -4.96
C SER A 4 15.19 25.00 -5.19
N VAL A 5 16.38 24.39 -5.25
CA VAL A 5 16.54 22.92 -5.31
C VAL A 5 16.10 22.29 -3.99
N LYS A 6 16.43 22.92 -2.86
CA LYS A 6 16.06 22.40 -1.53
C LYS A 6 14.54 22.42 -1.30
N LYS A 7 13.85 23.46 -1.78
CA LYS A 7 12.38 23.57 -1.69
C LYS A 7 11.67 22.51 -2.53
N SER A 8 12.11 22.28 -3.77
CA SER A 8 11.50 21.27 -4.65
C SER A 8 11.63 19.86 -4.10
N LEU A 9 12.78 19.51 -3.55
CA LEU A 9 12.99 18.20 -2.89
C LEU A 9 12.08 18.01 -1.67
N LEU A 10 11.90 19.06 -0.85
CA LEU A 10 10.97 19.00 0.29
C LEU A 10 9.51 18.83 -0.16
N ASP A 11 9.11 19.49 -1.24
CA ASP A 11 7.75 19.36 -1.79
C ASP A 11 7.50 17.95 -2.37
N GLU A 12 8.53 17.35 -2.98
CA GLU A 12 8.48 15.96 -3.49
C GLU A 12 8.36 14.94 -2.35
N ASP A 13 9.20 15.04 -1.31
CA ASP A 13 9.15 14.15 -0.15
C ASP A 13 7.77 14.19 0.54
N GLN A 14 7.21 15.39 0.70
CA GLN A 14 5.87 15.58 1.26
C GLN A 14 4.77 14.94 0.38
N SER A 15 4.90 15.05 -0.94
CA SER A 15 3.98 14.40 -1.87
C SER A 15 4.01 12.87 -1.74
N GLN A 16 5.20 12.29 -1.62
CA GLN A 16 5.37 10.84 -1.45
C GLN A 16 4.84 10.35 -0.10
N GLU A 17 5.07 11.10 0.98
CA GLU A 17 4.53 10.76 2.31
C GLU A 17 3.00 10.78 2.31
N VAL A 18 2.40 11.79 1.70
CA VAL A 18 0.94 11.87 1.51
C VAL A 18 0.43 10.66 0.70
N MET A 19 1.17 10.23 -0.32
CA MET A 19 0.80 9.07 -1.12
C MET A 19 0.83 7.77 -0.30
N TYR A 20 1.85 7.58 0.53
CA TYR A 20 1.95 6.44 1.45
C TYR A 20 0.76 6.39 2.40
N GLU A 21 0.41 7.50 3.05
CA GLU A 21 -0.73 7.56 3.97
C GLU A 21 -2.07 7.33 3.26
N ARG A 22 -2.22 7.76 2.00
CA ARG A 22 -3.41 7.44 1.20
C ARG A 22 -3.56 5.94 0.95
N ILE A 23 -2.48 5.26 0.56
CA ILE A 23 -2.48 3.80 0.34
C ILE A 23 -2.86 3.07 1.63
N LYS A 24 -2.26 3.47 2.75
CA LYS A 24 -2.54 2.93 4.07
C LYS A 24 -4.01 3.08 4.45
N ASN A 25 -4.55 4.29 4.34
CA ASN A 25 -5.95 4.58 4.66
C ASN A 25 -6.93 3.81 3.75
N LEU A 26 -6.63 3.70 2.46
CA LEU A 26 -7.42 2.93 1.50
C LEU A 26 -7.52 1.46 1.90
N LEU A 27 -6.38 0.82 2.19
CA LEU A 27 -6.33 -0.59 2.56
C LEU A 27 -6.97 -0.88 3.92
N HIS A 28 -6.80 0.01 4.90
CA HIS A 28 -7.49 -0.10 6.18
C HIS A 28 -9.00 0.06 6.03
N ALA A 29 -9.48 1.01 5.22
CA ALA A 29 -10.90 1.16 4.96
C ALA A 29 -11.48 -0.11 4.29
N MET A 30 -10.81 -0.62 3.27
CA MET A 30 -11.15 -1.88 2.60
C MET A 30 -11.25 -3.05 3.58
N ALA A 31 -10.24 -3.24 4.43
CA ALA A 31 -10.22 -4.30 5.43
C ALA A 31 -11.29 -4.14 6.52
N ARG A 32 -11.67 -2.90 6.87
CA ARG A 32 -12.77 -2.64 7.82
C ARG A 32 -14.13 -3.02 7.26
N PHE A 33 -14.40 -2.72 6.00
CA PHE A 33 -15.68 -3.09 5.39
C PHE A 33 -15.77 -4.61 5.17
N ASN A 34 -14.68 -5.25 4.74
CA ASN A 34 -14.55 -6.70 4.57
C ASN A 34 -15.73 -7.40 3.86
N LYS A 35 -16.39 -6.72 2.91
CA LYS A 35 -17.56 -7.25 2.19
C LYS A 35 -17.21 -7.93 0.85
N PHE A 36 -15.93 -8.04 0.53
CA PHE A 36 -15.45 -8.56 -0.74
C PHE A 36 -14.37 -9.62 -0.52
N ASN A 37 -14.31 -10.60 -1.43
CA ASN A 37 -13.29 -11.65 -1.39
C ASN A 37 -12.02 -11.28 -2.16
N SER A 38 -12.09 -10.29 -3.05
CA SER A 38 -11.00 -9.97 -3.98
C SER A 38 -10.95 -8.48 -4.26
N VAL A 39 -9.74 -7.94 -4.33
CA VAL A 39 -9.46 -6.55 -4.69
C VAL A 39 -8.51 -6.53 -5.87
N VAL A 40 -8.82 -5.69 -6.85
CA VAL A 40 -7.90 -5.38 -7.96
C VAL A 40 -7.40 -3.96 -7.75
N LEU A 41 -6.09 -3.82 -7.65
CA LEU A 41 -5.34 -2.57 -7.49
C LEU A 41 -4.46 -2.34 -8.73
N GLY A 42 -3.74 -1.23 -8.75
CA GLY A 42 -2.77 -0.92 -9.81
C GLY A 42 -1.66 -0.01 -9.31
N ALA A 43 -0.81 0.44 -10.23
CA ALA A 43 0.28 1.37 -9.95
C ALA A 43 -0.26 2.79 -9.67
N PHE A 44 -0.73 2.99 -8.43
CA PHE A 44 -1.56 4.13 -8.07
C PHE A 44 -0.83 5.47 -8.25
N GLY A 45 -1.23 6.23 -9.26
CA GLY A 45 -0.65 7.54 -9.59
C GLY A 45 0.76 7.49 -10.20
N CYS A 46 1.25 6.35 -10.66
CA CYS A 46 2.59 6.23 -11.25
C CYS A 46 2.66 6.63 -12.74
N GLY A 47 1.52 6.94 -13.37
CA GLY A 47 1.46 7.43 -14.76
C GLY A 47 1.65 8.93 -14.84
N ILE A 48 0.61 9.64 -15.26
CA ILE A 48 0.63 11.11 -15.45
C ILE A 48 0.98 11.88 -14.16
N PHE A 49 0.62 11.33 -13.00
CA PHE A 49 0.91 11.98 -11.71
C PHE A 49 2.36 11.80 -11.25
N GLY A 50 3.15 10.93 -11.90
CA GLY A 50 4.58 10.83 -11.66
C GLY A 50 4.99 10.32 -10.28
N ASN A 51 4.12 9.59 -9.56
CA ASN A 51 4.51 8.97 -8.30
C ASN A 51 5.61 7.93 -8.53
N ASP A 52 6.57 7.87 -7.62
CA ASP A 52 7.63 6.88 -7.69
C ASP A 52 7.05 5.46 -7.54
N VAL A 53 7.33 4.61 -8.54
CA VAL A 53 6.79 3.25 -8.60
C VAL A 53 7.29 2.39 -7.44
N ASP A 54 8.56 2.55 -7.06
CA ASP A 54 9.20 1.75 -6.02
C ASP A 54 8.63 2.11 -4.64
N LEU A 55 8.41 3.40 -4.36
CA LEU A 55 7.75 3.89 -3.14
C LEU A 55 6.30 3.41 -3.05
N VAL A 56 5.53 3.54 -4.14
CA VAL A 56 4.13 3.08 -4.17
C VAL A 56 4.06 1.57 -3.97
N ALA A 57 4.92 0.80 -4.65
CA ALA A 57 4.96 -0.66 -4.51
C ALA A 57 5.33 -1.10 -3.09
N ALA A 58 6.34 -0.46 -2.48
CA ALA A 58 6.74 -0.72 -1.10
C ALA A 58 5.60 -0.39 -0.11
N ALA A 59 4.94 0.75 -0.27
CA ALA A 59 3.80 1.15 0.56
C ALA A 59 2.67 0.12 0.55
N PHE A 60 2.36 -0.42 -0.64
CA PHE A 60 1.38 -1.50 -0.78
C PHE A 60 1.87 -2.78 -0.09
N ALA A 61 3.10 -3.21 -0.33
CA ALA A 61 3.64 -4.44 0.25
C ALA A 61 3.65 -4.39 1.79
N ASP A 62 4.11 -3.27 2.36
CA ASP A 62 4.18 -3.04 3.80
C ASP A 62 2.80 -3.01 4.44
N THR A 63 1.85 -2.32 3.82
CA THR A 63 0.51 -2.18 4.38
C THR A 63 -0.28 -3.48 4.25
N LEU A 64 -0.21 -4.16 3.10
CA LEU A 64 -0.91 -5.43 2.87
C LEU A 64 -0.47 -6.53 3.84
N SER A 65 0.78 -6.49 4.32
CA SER A 65 1.24 -7.41 5.36
C SER A 65 0.50 -7.25 6.71
N LYS A 66 -0.16 -6.10 6.94
CA LYS A 66 -0.79 -5.70 8.20
C LYS A 66 -2.32 -5.70 8.13
N VAL A 67 -2.92 -5.93 6.96
CA VAL A 67 -4.37 -5.90 6.77
C VAL A 67 -4.92 -7.25 6.29
N PRO A 68 -6.06 -7.73 6.82
CA PRO A 68 -6.64 -9.02 6.44
C PRO A 68 -7.44 -8.93 5.13
N LEU A 69 -6.76 -8.78 3.99
CA LEU A 69 -7.37 -8.90 2.67
C LEU A 69 -7.11 -10.28 2.08
N LYS A 70 -8.16 -10.95 1.59
CA LYS A 70 -8.09 -12.36 1.16
C LYS A 70 -7.32 -12.55 -0.15
N ASN A 71 -7.80 -11.94 -1.23
CA ASN A 71 -7.15 -11.98 -2.54
C ASN A 71 -6.89 -10.56 -3.03
N VAL A 72 -5.65 -10.24 -3.35
CA VAL A 72 -5.25 -8.93 -3.91
C VAL A 72 -4.50 -9.15 -5.22
N TYR A 73 -4.96 -8.49 -6.27
CA TYR A 73 -4.37 -8.55 -7.61
C TYR A 73 -3.91 -7.15 -8.01
N PHE A 74 -2.74 -7.04 -8.65
CA PHE A 74 -2.26 -5.80 -9.24
C PHE A 74 -2.38 -5.89 -10.76
N ALA A 75 -3.30 -5.12 -11.35
CA ALA A 75 -3.46 -5.02 -12.79
C ALA A 75 -2.50 -3.95 -13.33
N ILE A 76 -1.31 -4.38 -13.74
CA ILE A 76 -0.25 -3.51 -14.25
C ILE A 76 0.06 -3.94 -15.68
N PRO A 77 -0.34 -3.16 -16.70
CA PRO A 77 -0.18 -3.52 -18.10
C PRO A 77 1.24 -3.29 -18.65
N ASP A 78 2.07 -2.52 -17.93
CA ASP A 78 3.44 -2.20 -18.30
C ASP A 78 4.44 -3.12 -17.60
N ASP A 79 5.31 -3.78 -18.36
CA ASP A 79 6.27 -4.77 -17.85
C ASP A 79 7.29 -4.15 -16.87
N ALA A 80 7.75 -2.92 -17.14
CA ALA A 80 8.75 -2.28 -16.29
C ALA A 80 8.20 -1.97 -14.89
N THR A 81 6.97 -1.45 -14.82
CA THR A 81 6.24 -1.19 -13.58
C THR A 81 5.87 -2.50 -12.89
N PHE A 82 5.47 -3.51 -13.66
CA PHE A 82 5.15 -4.83 -13.13
C PHE A 82 6.34 -5.45 -12.40
N GLU A 83 7.53 -5.43 -13.00
CA GLU A 83 8.73 -6.02 -12.39
C GLU A 83 9.17 -5.29 -11.11
N LYS A 84 8.95 -3.96 -11.01
CA LYS A 84 9.17 -3.21 -9.77
C LYS A 84 8.20 -3.65 -8.67
N PHE A 85 6.91 -3.75 -8.98
CA PHE A 85 5.92 -4.27 -8.05
C PHE A 85 6.27 -5.69 -7.61
N ARG A 86 6.54 -6.59 -8.56
CA ARG A 86 6.95 -7.97 -8.28
C ARG A 86 8.15 -8.01 -7.33
N SER A 87 9.17 -7.20 -7.59
CA SER A 87 10.37 -7.12 -6.76
C SER A 87 10.07 -6.67 -5.34
N ALA A 88 9.22 -5.66 -5.15
CA ALA A 88 8.82 -5.20 -3.81
C ALA A 88 8.11 -6.30 -3.00
N PHE A 89 7.21 -7.06 -3.62
CA PHE A 89 6.51 -8.16 -2.95
C PHE A 89 7.40 -9.40 -2.70
N LEU A 90 8.45 -9.61 -3.48
CA LEU A 90 9.43 -10.67 -3.24
C LEU A 90 10.39 -10.33 -2.08
N LYS A 91 10.86 -9.08 -1.99
CA LYS A 91 11.72 -8.61 -0.89
C LYS A 91 11.06 -8.82 0.48
N THR A 92 9.80 -8.46 0.59
CA THR A 92 9.05 -8.66 1.85
C THR A 92 8.78 -10.13 2.17
N LYS A 93 8.93 -11.06 1.22
CA LYS A 93 8.70 -12.49 1.46
C LYS A 93 9.93 -13.16 2.09
N SER A 94 11.15 -12.82 1.67
CA SER A 94 12.39 -13.36 2.24
C SER A 94 12.59 -13.01 3.72
N GLU A 95 12.01 -11.92 4.20
CA GLU A 95 12.03 -11.54 5.62
C GLU A 95 10.93 -12.23 6.46
N ARG A 96 9.91 -12.80 5.81
CA ARG A 96 8.73 -13.40 6.47
C ARG A 96 8.79 -14.92 6.64
N GLU A 97 9.73 -15.62 6.03
CA GLU A 97 9.88 -17.08 6.18
C GLU A 97 10.45 -17.51 7.56
N GLY A 98 10.70 -16.56 8.47
CA GLY A 98 11.11 -16.80 9.86
C GLY A 98 10.02 -16.69 10.95
N GLN A 99 8.76 -16.43 10.62
CA GLN A 99 7.72 -16.19 11.65
C GLN A 99 6.47 -17.07 11.43
N PRO A 100 6.10 -17.96 12.38
CA PRO A 100 4.92 -18.79 12.25
C PRO A 100 3.64 -17.95 12.27
N SER A 101 2.70 -18.30 11.39
CA SER A 101 1.36 -17.75 11.31
C SER A 101 0.61 -17.94 12.62
N THR A 102 0.53 -16.90 13.45
CA THR A 102 -0.38 -16.87 14.59
C THR A 102 -1.76 -16.39 14.14
N THR A 103 -2.68 -17.35 14.07
CA THR A 103 -4.13 -17.18 14.10
C THR A 103 -4.60 -16.25 15.23
N SER A 104 -5.68 -15.51 14.93
CA SER A 104 -6.67 -14.86 15.80
C SER A 104 -6.20 -13.80 16.82
N LYS A 105 -6.65 -12.55 16.62
CA LYS A 105 -7.19 -11.71 17.70
C LYS A 105 -8.42 -10.93 17.23
N SER A 106 -9.50 -11.12 18.01
CA SER A 106 -10.78 -10.42 17.97
C SER A 106 -10.57 -8.91 18.09
N TYR A 107 -11.17 -8.12 17.21
CA TYR A 107 -11.42 -6.70 17.47
C TYR A 107 -12.90 -6.56 17.79
N ASP A 108 -13.16 -6.23 19.05
CA ASP A 108 -14.48 -5.99 19.60
C ASP A 108 -15.17 -4.83 18.87
N THR A 109 -16.40 -5.07 18.45
CA THR A 109 -17.27 -4.06 17.84
C THR A 109 -17.68 -3.03 18.88
N CYS A 110 -17.43 -1.74 18.60
CA CYS A 110 -18.10 -0.66 19.30
C CYS A 110 -19.58 -0.64 18.88
N SER A 111 -20.42 -1.16 19.77
CA SER A 111 -21.87 -1.05 19.71
C SER A 111 -22.34 0.35 20.09
N SER A 112 -23.42 0.78 19.42
CA SER A 112 -24.32 1.93 19.67
C SER A 112 -24.15 3.07 18.65
N ALA A 113 -25.20 3.67 18.09
CA ALA A 113 -26.58 3.76 18.54
C ALA A 113 -27.56 3.85 17.36
N LYS A 114 -28.77 3.36 17.63
CA LYS A 114 -30.01 3.56 16.88
C LYS A 114 -30.32 5.06 16.76
N ASN A 115 -30.92 5.45 15.64
CA ASN A 115 -32.14 6.27 15.58
C ASN A 115 -32.83 5.99 14.25
#